data_AF-A0A5D4NGQ2-F1
#
_entry.id   AF-A0A5D4NGQ2-F1
#
_cell.length_a   1.000
_cell.length_b   1.000
_cell.length_c   1.000
_cell.angle_alpha   90.00
_cell.angle_beta   90.00
_cell.angle_gamma   90.00
#
_symmetry.space_group_name_H-M   'P 1'
#
loop_
_entity.id
_entity.type
_entity.pdbx_description
1 polymer ?
#
loop_
_entity_poly.entity_id
_entity_poly.type
_entity_poly.pdbx_seq_one_letter_code
_entity_poly.pdbx_strand_id
1 'polypeptide(L)'
;MDNEKYWKVVCRYGHVGKKRYISVSRYLRTNTDLNLIEVLEIVAQMPGVKKGSNVIHSIDTARPISKTEYEEGKKEEKNNFFLQKLMNFKKQNKAKEIA
;
A
#
# COMPACT_ATOMS: atom_id res chain seq x y z
N MET A 1 1.75 -2.07 27.18
CA MET A 1 2.16 -3.17 26.28
C MET A 1 1.93 -2.69 24.87
N ASP A 2 2.95 -2.74 24.01
CA ASP A 2 2.83 -2.27 22.62
C ASP A 2 1.84 -3.18 21.87
N ASN A 3 0.61 -2.70 21.71
CA ASN A 3 -0.51 -3.41 21.09
C ASN A 3 -0.48 -3.24 19.56
N GLU A 4 0.69 -3.44 18.96
CA GLU A 4 0.91 -3.17 17.55
C GLU A 4 1.21 -4.45 16.78
N LYS A 5 0.64 -4.53 15.57
CA LYS A 5 0.93 -5.58 14.60
C LYS A 5 1.41 -4.94 13.31
N TYR A 6 2.40 -5.56 12.70
CA TYR A 6 3.02 -5.06 11.48
C TYR A 6 2.77 -6.00 10.33
N TRP A 7 2.62 -5.44 9.14
CA TRP A 7 2.27 -6.19 7.93
C TRP A 7 3.08 -5.72 6.73
N LYS A 8 3.46 -6.67 5.87
CA LYS A 8 3.94 -6.43 4.52
C LYS A 8 2.88 -6.90 3.55
N VAL A 9 2.46 -6.00 2.66
CA VAL A 9 1.43 -6.26 1.65
C VAL A 9 1.95 -5.88 0.28
N VAL A 10 2.06 -6.83 -0.64
CA VAL A 10 2.46 -6.56 -2.02
C VAL A 10 1.21 -6.14 -2.79
N CYS A 11 1.15 -4.86 -3.15
CA CYS A 11 -0.03 -4.24 -3.76
C CYS A 11 0.16 -4.08 -5.27
N ARG A 12 -0.90 -4.29 -6.03
CA ARG A 12 -0.94 -4.04 -7.48
C ARG A 12 -1.35 -2.60 -7.74
N TYR A 13 -0.55 -1.90 -8.54
CA TYR A 13 -0.75 -0.52 -8.95
C TYR A 13 -0.81 -0.39 -10.47
N GLY A 14 -1.65 0.55 -10.92
CA GLY A 14 -1.68 1.02 -12.31
C GLY A 14 -1.96 -0.04 -13.38
N HIS A 15 -1.93 0.40 -14.63
CA HIS A 15 -2.02 -0.45 -15.81
C HIS A 15 -0.82 -0.14 -16.71
N VAL A 16 0.06 -1.13 -16.94
CA VAL A 16 1.24 -0.97 -17.81
C VAL A 16 1.11 -1.77 -19.10
N GLY A 17 -0.11 -1.80 -19.64
CA GLY A 17 -0.49 -2.57 -20.84
C GLY A 17 -1.35 -3.79 -20.51
N LYS A 18 -1.81 -4.51 -21.54
CA LYS A 18 -2.81 -5.58 -21.43
C LYS A 18 -2.44 -6.60 -20.35
N LYS A 19 -3.28 -6.69 -19.30
CA LYS A 19 -3.12 -7.56 -18.12
C LYS A 19 -1.83 -7.36 -17.28
N ARG A 20 -1.09 -6.27 -17.46
CA ARG A 20 0.11 -5.97 -16.65
C ARG A 20 -0.15 -4.86 -15.62
N TYR A 21 0.52 -4.98 -14.49
CA TYR A 21 0.46 -4.05 -13.37
C TYR A 21 1.86 -3.92 -12.73
N ILE A 22 2.03 -2.89 -11.91
CA ILE A 22 3.24 -2.69 -11.11
C ILE A 22 2.93 -3.23 -9.72
N SER A 23 3.78 -4.10 -9.18
CA SER A 23 3.65 -4.58 -7.80
C SER A 23 4.61 -3.82 -6.89
N VAL A 24 4.10 -3.32 -5.77
CA VAL A 24 4.90 -2.59 -4.77
C VAL A 24 4.55 -3.07 -3.38
N SER A 25 5.58 -3.38 -2.58
CA SER A 25 5.41 -3.70 -1.17
C SER A 25 4.97 -2.47 -0.40
N ARG A 26 3.92 -2.62 0.41
CA ARG A 26 3.46 -1.64 1.38
C ARG A 26 3.59 -2.18 2.80
N TYR A 27 3.99 -1.33 3.73
CA TYR A 27 4.25 -1.70 5.12
C TYR A 27 3.28 -0.96 6.04
N LEU A 28 2.45 -1.71 6.75
CA LEU A 28 1.37 -1.20 7.60
C LEU A 28 1.65 -1.53 9.07
N ARG A 29 1.22 -0.60 9.93
CA ARG A 29 1.14 -0.77 11.37
C ARG A 29 -0.33 -0.70 11.75
N THR A 30 -0.83 -1.70 12.46
CA THR A 30 -2.22 -1.78 12.92
C THR A 30 -2.27 -2.09 14.41
N ASN A 31 -3.45 -1.93 15.02
CA ASN A 31 -3.74 -2.54 16.31
C ASN A 31 -3.72 -4.08 16.18
N THR A 32 -3.44 -4.79 17.28
CA THR A 32 -3.42 -6.27 17.34
C THR A 32 -4.77 -6.90 17.03
N ASP A 33 -5.86 -6.17 17.27
CA ASP A 33 -7.23 -6.64 17.05
C ASP A 33 -7.58 -6.78 15.56
N LEU A 34 -6.86 -6.06 14.68
CA LEU A 34 -7.10 -6.13 13.24
C LEU A 34 -6.61 -7.47 12.68
N ASN A 35 -7.53 -8.14 12.00
CA ASN A 35 -7.25 -9.36 11.26
C ASN A 35 -6.77 -9.06 9.83
N LEU A 36 -6.41 -10.11 9.09
CA LEU A 36 -5.87 -9.98 7.74
C LEU A 36 -6.87 -9.31 6.77
N ILE A 37 -8.17 -9.64 6.84
CA ILE A 37 -9.17 -9.11 5.90
C ILE A 37 -9.29 -7.59 6.05
N GLU A 38 -9.35 -7.09 7.28
CA GLU A 38 -9.39 -5.65 7.56
C GLU A 38 -8.14 -4.93 7.04
N VAL A 39 -6.97 -5.55 7.14
CA VAL A 39 -5.72 -5.03 6.55
C VAL A 39 -5.82 -4.96 5.02
N LEU A 40 -6.38 -6.00 4.37
CA LEU A 40 -6.57 -6.00 2.91
C LEU A 40 -7.56 -4.91 2.48
N GLU A 41 -8.61 -4.67 3.26
CA GLU A 41 -9.57 -3.60 3.00
C GLU A 41 -8.92 -2.21 3.08
N ILE A 42 -8.12 -1.95 4.12
CA ILE A 42 -7.34 -0.71 4.23
C ILE A 42 -6.44 -0.51 2.99
N VAL A 43 -5.76 -1.57 2.56
CA VAL A 43 -4.89 -1.53 1.38
C VAL A 43 -5.67 -1.30 0.09
N ALA A 44 -6.83 -1.92 -0.08
CA ALA A 44 -7.67 -1.74 -1.26
C ALA A 44 -8.19 -0.30 -1.41
N GLN A 45 -8.34 0.43 -0.30
CA GLN A 45 -8.68 1.85 -0.31
C GLN A 45 -7.46 2.76 -0.55
N MET A 46 -6.23 2.23 -0.54
CA MET A 46 -5.05 3.05 -0.76
C MET A 46 -5.05 3.67 -2.15
N PRO A 47 -4.61 4.94 -2.28
CA PRO A 47 -4.68 5.58 -3.57
C PRO A 47 -3.75 4.96 -4.62
N GLY A 48 -4.28 4.78 -5.83
CA GLY A 48 -3.54 4.21 -6.95
C GLY A 48 -3.47 2.69 -6.96
N VAL A 49 -3.82 2.02 -5.85
CA VAL A 49 -3.99 0.58 -5.80
C VAL A 49 -5.11 0.19 -6.77
N LYS A 50 -4.90 -0.90 -7.51
CA LYS A 50 -5.80 -1.35 -8.56
C LYS A 50 -7.11 -1.83 -7.96
N LYS A 51 -8.19 -1.11 -8.23
CA LYS A 51 -9.55 -1.54 -7.87
C LYS A 51 -9.96 -2.76 -8.72
N GLY A 52 -10.66 -3.70 -8.08
CA GLY A 52 -11.24 -4.87 -8.74
C GLY A 52 -12.55 -5.27 -8.08
N SER A 53 -13.10 -6.41 -8.48
CA SER A 53 -14.35 -6.95 -7.94
C SER A 53 -14.27 -7.34 -6.45
N ASN A 54 -13.06 -7.55 -5.92
CA ASN A 54 -12.81 -7.86 -4.52
C ASN A 54 -11.44 -7.35 -4.06
N VAL A 55 -11.20 -7.38 -2.74
CA VAL A 55 -9.94 -6.91 -2.11
C VAL A 55 -8.71 -7.67 -2.60
N ILE A 56 -8.86 -8.96 -2.92
CA ILE A 56 -7.76 -9.84 -3.36
C ILE A 56 -7.25 -9.43 -4.75
N HIS A 57 -8.11 -8.89 -5.62
CA HIS A 57 -7.68 -8.42 -6.94
C HIS A 57 -6.57 -7.36 -6.85
N SER A 58 -6.55 -6.60 -5.76
CA SER A 58 -5.65 -5.47 -5.51
C SER A 58 -4.27 -5.89 -4.95
N ILE A 59 -4.13 -7.14 -4.51
CA ILE A 59 -3.06 -7.59 -3.62
C ILE A 59 -2.48 -8.92 -4.14
N ASP A 60 -1.15 -9.00 -4.23
CA ASP A 60 -0.45 -10.25 -4.57
C ASP A 60 -0.23 -11.12 -3.33
N THR A 61 0.27 -10.53 -2.24
CA THR A 61 0.53 -11.24 -0.98
C THR A 61 0.36 -10.29 0.21
N ALA A 62 0.05 -10.87 1.37
CA ALA A 62 -0.01 -10.15 2.63
C ALA A 62 0.43 -11.07 3.77
N ARG A 63 1.34 -10.60 4.63
CA ARG A 63 1.80 -11.38 5.78
C ARG A 63 2.15 -10.49 6.98
N PRO A 64 2.02 -11.00 8.21
CA PRO A 64 2.56 -10.34 9.38
C PRO A 64 4.10 -10.32 9.31
N ILE A 65 4.70 -9.27 9.86
CA ILE A 65 6.15 -9.04 9.89
C ILE A 65 6.60 -8.56 11.27
N SER A 66 7.91 -8.55 11.51
CA SER A 66 8.49 -7.96 12.72
C SER A 66 8.50 -6.43 12.64
N LYS A 67 8.64 -5.78 13.81
CA LYS A 67 8.83 -4.32 13.90
C LYS A 67 10.06 -3.85 13.11
N THR A 68 11.17 -4.59 13.20
CA THR A 68 12.40 -4.28 12.46
C THR A 68 12.17 -4.32 10.94
N GLU A 69 11.51 -5.37 10.44
CA GLU A 69 11.18 -5.47 9.01
C GLU A 69 10.25 -4.34 8.56
N TYR A 70 9.32 -3.92 9.42
CA TYR A 70 8.47 -2.76 9.16
C TYR A 70 9.29 -1.48 9.03
N GLU A 71 10.17 -1.19 9.98
CA GLU A 71 10.98 0.03 9.98
C GLU A 71 11.90 0.12 8.75
N GLU A 72 12.53 -0.99 8.37
CA GLU A 72 13.33 -1.09 7.16
C GLU A 72 12.45 -0.90 5.91
N GLY A 73 11.32 -1.61 5.85
CA GLY A 73 10.36 -1.51 4.76
C GLY A 73 9.80 -0.10 4.57
N LYS A 74 9.57 0.66 5.65
CA LYS A 74 9.17 2.08 5.58
C LYS A 74 10.25 2.96 4.93
N LYS A 75 11.54 2.67 5.16
CA LYS A 75 12.65 3.36 4.48
C LYS A 75 12.66 3.02 2.99
N GLU A 76 12.47 1.75 2.65
CA GLU A 76 12.35 1.29 1.25
C GLU A 76 11.18 1.96 0.52
N GLU A 77 9.98 2.00 1.12
CA GLU A 77 8.81 2.68 0.57
C GLU A 77 9.07 4.15 0.28
N LYS A 78 9.74 4.86 1.21
CA LYS A 78 10.08 6.28 1.06
C LYS A 78 10.99 6.52 -0.14
N ASN A 79 11.88 5.56 -0.43
CA ASN A 79 12.83 5.61 -1.53
C ASN A 79 12.27 4.98 -2.83
N ASN A 80 11.06 4.43 -2.80
CA ASN A 80 10.45 3.81 -3.98
C ASN A 80 10.03 4.89 -5.00
N PHE A 81 10.72 4.92 -6.13
CA PHE A 81 10.51 5.92 -7.18
C PHE A 81 9.08 5.95 -7.74
N PHE A 82 8.43 4.80 -7.86
CA PHE A 82 7.03 4.72 -8.32
C PHE A 82 6.09 5.41 -7.32
N LEU A 83 6.23 5.11 -6.03
CA LEU A 83 5.42 5.74 -4.98
C LEU A 83 5.67 7.25 -4.87
N GLN A 84 6.92 7.69 -4.99
CA GLN A 84 7.25 9.12 -5.00
C GLN A 84 6.54 9.85 -6.15
N LYS A 85 6.58 9.29 -7.37
CA LYS A 85 5.86 9.85 -8.52
C LYS A 85 4.35 9.88 -8.29
N LEU A 86 3.78 8.78 -7.79
CA LEU A 86 2.34 8.68 -7.50
C LEU A 86 1.88 9.75 -6.49
N MET A 87 2.65 9.96 -5.42
CA MET A 87 2.33 10.95 -4.39
C MET A 87 2.52 12.39 -4.88
N ASN A 88 3.55 12.66 -5.68
CA ASN A 88 3.79 13.99 -6.25
C ASN A 88 2.71 14.40 -7.24
N PHE A 89 2.25 13.47 -8.10
CA PHE A 89 1.13 13.71 -9.02
C PHE A 89 -0.14 14.13 -8.26
N LYS A 90 -0.41 13.47 -7.13
CA LYS A 90 -1.55 13.81 -6.26
C LYS A 90 -1.45 15.19 -5.63
N LYS A 91 -0.27 15.60 -5.17
CA LYS A 91 -0.06 16.95 -4.62
C LYS A 91 -0.36 18.03 -5.66
N GLN A 92 0.06 17.82 -6.90
CA GLN A 92 -0.19 18.77 -8.00
C GLN A 92 -1.67 18.87 -8.35
N ASN A 93 -2.41 17.75 -8.41
CA ASN A 93 -3.84 17.79 -8.70
C ASN A 93 -4.62 18.47 -7.56
N LYS A 94 -4.28 18.20 -6.30
CA LYS A 94 -4.91 18.86 -5.16
C LYS A 94 -4.66 20.39 -5.16
N ALA A 95 -3.48 20.84 -5.56
CA ALA A 95 -3.18 22.27 -5.68
C ALA A 95 -3.98 22.96 -6.82
N LYS A 96 -4.32 22.22 -7.88
CA LYS A 96 -5.14 22.74 -9.00
C LYS A 96 -6.64 22.79 -8.70
N GLU A 97 -7.15 21.98 -7.78
CA GLU A 97 -8.56 21.99 -7.38
C GLU A 97 -8.91 23.12 -6.40
N ILE A 98 -7.90 23.74 -5.77
CA ILE A 98 -8.06 24.81 -4.77
C ILE A 98 -7.75 26.20 -5.36
N ALA A 99 -7.26 26.25 -6.61
CA ALA A 99 -6.98 27.47 -7.35
C ALA A 99 -8.11 27.77 -8.34
#